data_AF-A0A812QMS0-F1
#
_entry.id   AF-A0A812QMS0-F1
#
_cell.length_a   1.000
_cell.length_b   1.000
_cell.length_c   1.000
_cell.angle_alpha   90.00
_cell.angle_beta   90.00
_cell.angle_gamma   90.00
#
_symmetry.space_group_name_H-M   'P 1'
#
loop_
_entity.id
_entity.type
_entity.pdbx_description
1 polymer ?
#
loop_
_entity_poly.entity_id
_entity_poly.type
_entity_poly.pdbx_seq_one_letter_code
_entity_poly.pdbx_strand_id
1 'polypeptide(L)'
;GEKTVAAMALLFAMQSFQRPPFLILDEVDAYLDHSNVQALASYIASVDCQAIVISQKDRFFVHGEGLVGVSKDRARNASVVFTMDLTRIRRVRAEQRAPEVVPLQ
;
A
#
# COMPACT_ATOMS: atom_id res chain seq x y z
N GLY A 1 -7.26 9.96 -14.89
CA GLY A 1 -7.10 11.02 -13.90
C GLY A 1 -8.41 11.35 -13.24
N GLU A 2 -9.05 12.45 -13.61
CA GLU A 2 -10.17 13.04 -12.86
C GLU A 2 -11.38 12.12 -12.66
N LYS A 3 -11.83 11.42 -13.71
CA LYS A 3 -12.93 10.44 -13.62
C LYS A 3 -12.62 9.32 -12.62
N THR A 4 -11.38 8.87 -12.57
CA THR A 4 -10.90 7.85 -11.62
C THR A 4 -10.95 8.38 -10.19
N VAL A 5 -10.48 9.61 -9.97
CA VAL A 5 -10.53 10.26 -8.64
C VAL A 5 -11.97 10.44 -8.16
N ALA A 6 -12.89 10.87 -9.05
CA ALA A 6 -14.30 11.00 -8.71
C ALA A 6 -14.95 9.64 -8.35
N ALA A 7 -14.65 8.58 -9.11
CA ALA A 7 -15.13 7.24 -8.80
C ALA A 7 -14.60 6.72 -7.46
N MET A 8 -13.32 6.95 -7.17
CA MET A 8 -12.71 6.59 -5.88
C MET A 8 -13.34 7.36 -4.72
N ALA A 9 -13.59 8.66 -4.90
CA ALA A 9 -14.28 9.48 -3.89
C ALA A 9 -15.68 8.94 -3.56
N LEU A 10 -16.43 8.52 -4.58
CA LEU A 10 -17.74 7.89 -4.38
C LEU A 10 -17.64 6.53 -3.67
N LEU A 11 -16.70 5.68 -4.08
CA LEU A 11 -16.44 4.39 -3.44
C LEU A 11 -16.13 4.56 -1.95
N PHE A 12 -15.28 5.54 -1.63
CA PHE A 12 -14.92 5.86 -0.25
C PHE A 12 -16.06 6.48 0.54
N ALA A 13 -16.92 7.30 -0.08
CA ALA A 13 -18.14 7.79 0.55
C ALA A 13 -19.08 6.63 0.92
N MET A 14 -19.27 5.66 0.02
CA MET A 14 -20.07 4.46 0.30
C MET A 14 -19.46 3.61 1.42
N GLN A 15 -18.15 3.39 1.38
CA GLN A 15 -17.40 2.68 2.42
C GLN A 15 -17.50 3.36 3.80
N SER A 16 -17.56 4.70 3.83
CA SER A 16 -17.70 5.44 5.08
C SER A 16 -19.07 5.22 5.75
N PHE A 17 -20.11 4.99 4.93
CA PHE A 17 -21.48 4.73 5.38
C PHE A 17 -21.68 3.27 5.81
N GLN A 18 -21.23 2.34 4.98
CA GLN A 18 -21.18 0.91 5.31
C GLN A 18 -19.72 0.49 5.36
N ARG A 19 -19.18 0.27 6.57
CA ARG A 19 -17.78 -0.10 6.77
C ARG A 19 -17.59 -1.60 6.55
N PRO A 20 -17.14 -2.05 5.36
CA PRO A 20 -16.85 -3.46 5.16
C PRO A 20 -15.63 -3.85 6.01
N PRO A 21 -15.50 -5.13 6.40
CA PRO A 21 -14.33 -5.60 7.13
C PRO A 21 -13.05 -5.50 6.31
N PHE A 22 -13.15 -5.54 4.97
CA PHE A 22 -12.02 -5.36 4.07
C PHE A 22 -12.41 -4.67 2.76
N LEU A 23 -11.42 -4.07 2.11
CA LEU A 23 -11.51 -3.42 0.80
C LEU A 23 -10.47 -4.02 -0.16
N ILE A 24 -10.87 -4.30 -1.40
CA ILE A 24 -9.97 -4.76 -2.46
C ILE A 24 -9.98 -3.72 -3.59
N LEU A 25 -8.79 -3.22 -3.96
CA LEU A 25 -8.61 -2.25 -5.03
C LEU A 25 -7.65 -2.82 -6.09
N ASP A 26 -8.13 -2.94 -7.33
CA ASP A 26 -7.36 -3.51 -8.43
C ASP A 26 -6.89 -2.45 -9.42
N GLU A 27 -5.58 -2.31 -9.59
CA GLU A 27 -4.89 -1.41 -10.53
C GLU A 27 -5.42 0.04 -10.58
N VAL A 28 -5.98 0.51 -9.45
CA VAL A 28 -6.59 1.86 -9.34
C VAL A 28 -5.57 2.99 -9.58
N ASP A 29 -4.29 2.69 -9.43
CA ASP A 29 -3.17 3.60 -9.61
C ASP A 29 -2.74 3.75 -11.08
N ALA A 30 -3.16 2.87 -11.99
CA ALA A 30 -2.77 2.91 -13.40
C ALA A 30 -3.12 4.25 -14.08
N TYR A 31 -4.25 4.85 -13.72
CA TYR A 31 -4.77 6.09 -14.32
C TYR A 31 -4.53 7.36 -13.48
N LEU A 32 -3.76 7.25 -12.39
CA LEU A 32 -3.45 8.33 -11.47
C LEU A 32 -2.00 8.83 -11.63
N ASP A 33 -1.81 10.14 -11.51
CA ASP A 33 -0.50 10.76 -11.40
C ASP A 33 0.14 10.53 -10.03
N HIS A 34 1.39 10.96 -9.86
CA HIS A 34 2.14 10.76 -8.62
C HIS A 34 1.48 11.38 -7.38
N SER A 35 0.91 12.58 -7.50
CA SER A 35 0.27 13.28 -6.39
C SER A 35 -0.98 12.53 -5.93
N ASN A 36 -1.80 12.11 -6.89
CA ASN A 36 -3.03 11.38 -6.64
C ASN A 36 -2.78 9.97 -6.09
N VAL A 37 -1.73 9.27 -6.54
CA VAL A 37 -1.33 7.98 -5.96
C VAL A 37 -0.91 8.13 -4.50
N GLN A 38 -0.14 9.18 -4.16
CA GLN A 38 0.28 9.41 -2.78
C GLN A 38 -0.89 9.80 -1.87
N ALA A 39 -1.80 10.65 -2.35
CA ALA A 39 -3.02 11.00 -1.63
C ALA A 39 -3.90 9.75 -1.38
N LEU A 40 -4.08 8.92 -2.41
CA LEU A 40 -4.85 7.68 -2.31
C LEU A 40 -4.23 6.69 -1.30
N ALA A 41 -2.92 6.46 -1.39
CA ALA A 41 -2.23 5.54 -0.48
C ALA A 41 -2.25 6.05 0.98
N SER A 42 -2.17 7.37 1.18
CA SER A 42 -2.32 8.00 2.49
C SER A 42 -3.75 7.87 3.03
N TYR A 43 -4.76 8.01 2.17
CA TYR A 43 -6.16 7.82 2.52
C TYR A 43 -6.44 6.36 2.94
N ILE A 44 -6.02 5.39 2.13
CA ILE A 44 -6.23 3.97 2.45
C ILE A 44 -5.59 3.60 3.79
N ALA A 45 -4.41 4.13 4.09
CA ALA A 45 -3.72 3.91 5.36
C ALA A 45 -4.42 4.55 6.57
N SER A 46 -5.32 5.52 6.37
CA SER A 46 -6.07 6.17 7.45
C SER A 46 -7.44 5.56 7.70
N VAL A 47 -7.94 4.71 6.78
CA VAL A 47 -9.22 4.04 6.93
C VAL A 47 -9.07 2.87 7.91
N ASP A 48 -9.96 2.80 8.89
CA ASP A 48 -10.08 1.69 9.85
C ASP A 48 -10.74 0.46 9.18
N CYS A 49 -10.06 -0.12 8.20
CA CYS A 49 -10.44 -1.35 7.50
C CYS A 49 -9.21 -2.06 6.93
N GLN A 50 -9.30 -3.38 6.71
CA GLN A 50 -8.24 -4.10 6.01
C GLN A 50 -8.27 -3.78 4.52
N ALA A 51 -7.21 -3.16 3.98
CA ALA A 51 -7.12 -2.86 2.56
C ALA A 51 -6.12 -3.79 1.83
N ILE A 52 -6.58 -4.40 0.74
CA ILE A 52 -5.76 -5.18 -0.19
C ILE A 52 -5.70 -4.40 -1.50
N VAL A 53 -4.50 -3.96 -1.89
CA VAL A 53 -4.31 -3.19 -3.11
C VAL A 53 -3.40 -3.93 -4.07
N ILE A 54 -3.89 -4.14 -5.28
CA ILE A 54 -3.12 -4.66 -6.41
C ILE A 54 -2.63 -3.45 -7.19
N SER A 55 -1.31 -3.32 -7.29
CA SER A 55 -0.66 -2.17 -7.91
C SER A 55 0.62 -2.61 -8.63
N GLN A 56 0.91 -1.97 -9.75
CA GLN A 56 2.16 -2.14 -10.49
C GLN A 56 3.18 -1.03 -10.18
N LYS A 57 2.85 -0.05 -9.33
CA LYS A 57 3.71 1.10 -9.00
C LYS A 57 4.38 0.93 -7.64
N ASP A 58 5.70 0.97 -7.64
CA ASP A 58 6.57 0.86 -6.45
C ASP A 58 6.17 1.75 -5.26
N ARG A 59 5.58 2.91 -5.55
CA ARG A 59 5.26 3.93 -4.56
C ARG A 59 4.06 3.57 -3.67
N PHE A 60 3.18 2.67 -4.11
CA PHE A 60 2.07 2.21 -3.28
C PHE A 60 2.55 1.34 -2.11
N PHE A 61 3.61 0.54 -2.35
CA PHE A 61 4.14 -0.41 -1.38
C PHE A 61 4.79 0.28 -0.18
N VAL A 62 5.23 1.53 -0.34
CA VAL A 62 5.91 2.29 0.73
C VAL A 62 4.98 2.53 1.92
N HIS A 63 3.65 2.51 1.74
CA HIS A 63 2.68 2.73 2.81
C HIS A 63 2.08 1.43 3.37
N GLY A 64 2.22 0.29 2.70
CA GLY A 64 1.72 -1.01 3.17
C GLY A 64 2.48 -1.59 4.38
N GLU A 65 1.81 -2.48 5.11
CA GLU A 65 2.38 -3.25 6.23
C GLU A 65 2.99 -4.58 5.78
N GLY A 66 2.49 -5.13 4.67
CA GLY A 66 2.98 -6.35 4.04
C GLY A 66 2.92 -6.24 2.52
N LEU A 67 3.71 -7.06 1.85
CA LEU A 67 3.73 -7.19 0.40
C LEU A 67 3.49 -8.65 0.02
N VAL A 68 2.59 -8.86 -0.94
CA VAL A 68 2.37 -10.16 -1.58
C VAL A 68 2.82 -10.03 -3.04
N GLY A 69 3.99 -10.60 -3.34
CA GLY A 69 4.55 -10.62 -4.69
C GLY A 69 4.07 -11.85 -5.45
N VAL A 70 3.59 -11.67 -6.68
CA VAL A 70 3.19 -12.78 -7.56
C VAL A 70 4.08 -12.79 -8.79
N SER A 71 4.65 -13.95 -9.12
CA SER A 71 5.50 -14.14 -10.29
C SER A 71 5.14 -15.41 -11.07
N LYS A 72 5.47 -15.45 -12.36
CA LYS A 72 5.22 -16.61 -13.23
C LYS A 72 6.42 -17.56 -13.22
N ASP A 73 6.23 -18.78 -12.72
CA ASP A 73 7.14 -19.90 -12.92
C ASP A 73 6.88 -20.52 -14.30
N ARG A 74 7.78 -20.26 -15.25
CA ARG A 74 7.68 -20.76 -16.63
C ARG A 74 7.93 -22.26 -16.73
N ALA A 75 8.70 -22.85 -15.82
CA ALA A 75 9.00 -24.28 -15.86
C ALA A 75 7.79 -25.10 -15.41
N ARG A 76 7.06 -24.61 -14.40
CA ARG A 76 5.85 -25.25 -13.86
C ARG A 76 4.56 -24.77 -14.50
N ASN A 77 4.63 -23.78 -15.40
CA ASN A 77 3.48 -23.06 -15.96
C ASN A 77 2.46 -22.63 -14.88
N ALA A 78 2.97 -22.08 -13.78
CA ALA A 78 2.19 -21.75 -12.59
C ALA A 78 2.58 -20.38 -12.04
N SER A 79 1.70 -19.79 -11.24
CA SER A 79 2.03 -18.59 -10.45
C SER A 79 2.66 -18.99 -9.12
N VAL A 80 3.69 -18.27 -8.71
CA VAL A 80 4.38 -18.43 -7.42
C VAL A 80 4.15 -17.16 -6.60
N VAL A 81 3.87 -17.35 -5.31
CA VAL A 81 3.57 -16.28 -4.37
C VAL A 81 4.72 -16.12 -3.38
N PHE A 82 5.12 -14.88 -3.15
CA PHE A 82 6.10 -14.46 -2.16
C PHE A 82 5.43 -13.51 -1.19
N THR A 83 5.78 -13.57 0.09
CA THR A 83 5.27 -12.65 1.10
C THR A 83 6.43 -11.96 1.81
N MET A 84 6.23 -10.69 2.15
CA MET A 84 7.23 -9.89 2.85
C MET A 84 6.54 -9.00 3.88
N ASP A 85 7.01 -9.06 5.12
CA ASP A 85 6.58 -8.18 6.21
C ASP A 85 7.36 -6.87 6.14
N LEU A 86 6.69 -5.78 5.77
CA LEU A 86 7.31 -4.47 5.60
C LEU A 86 7.50 -3.74 6.93
N THR A 87 6.78 -4.13 7.99
CA THR A 87 6.91 -3.53 9.32
C THR A 87 8.31 -3.77 9.89
N ARG A 88 8.86 -4.97 9.68
CA ARG A 88 10.23 -5.33 10.07
C ARG A 88 11.28 -4.46 9.38
N ILE A 89 11.12 -4.23 8.08
CA ILE A 89 12.06 -3.43 7.29
C ILE A 89 12.06 -1.97 7.75
N ARG A 90 10.87 -1.41 8.05
CA ARG A 90 10.75 -0.06 8.59
C ARG A 90 11.41 0.08 9.95
N ARG A 91 11.20 -0.90 10.84
CA ARG A 91 11.79 -0.90 12.18
C ARG A 91 13.32 -0.91 12.14
N VAL A 92 13.91 -1.81 11.35
CA VAL A 92 15.38 -1.89 11.19
C VAL A 92 15.95 -0.58 10.63
N ARG A 93 15.28 0.05 9.66
CA ARG A 93 15.69 1.36 9.11
C ARG A 93 15.57 2.50 10.11
N ALA A 94 14.57 2.47 10.99
CA ALA A 94 14.40 3.47 12.04
C ALA A 94 15.48 3.34 13.12
N GLU A 95 15.79 2.11 13.53
CA GLU A 95 16.84 1.79 14.50
C GLU A 95 18.24 2.19 13.99
N GLN A 96 18.52 2.04 12.69
CA GLN A 96 19.77 2.49 12.06
C GLN A 96 19.88 4.02 11.86
N ARG A 97 18.78 4.76 12.01
CA ARG A 97 18.73 6.23 11.88
C ARG A 97 18.73 6.96 13.22
N ALA A 98 18.71 6.25 14.35
CA ALA A 98 18.78 6.90 15.66
C ALA A 98 20.16 7.56 15.82
N PRO A 99 20.23 8.89 16.11
CA PRO A 99 21.50 9.53 16.40
C PRO A 99 22.10 8.91 17.65
N GLU A 100 23.39 8.59 17.59
CA GLU A 100 24.18 8.17 18.74
C GLU A 100 24.12 9.29 19.78
N VAL A 101 23.34 9.09 20.85
CA VAL A 101 23.21 10.06 21.93
C VAL A 101 24.52 10.00 22.71
N VAL A 102 25.46 10.88 22.37
CA VAL A 102 26.71 11.06 23.12
C VAL A 102 26.33 11.50 24.54
N PRO A 103 26.66 10.73 25.59
CA PRO A 103 26.42 11.16 26.96
C PRO A 103 27.27 12.41 27.23
N LEU A 104 26.64 13.48 27.70
CA LEU A 104 27.34 14.63 28.27
C LEU A 104 28.04 14.15 29.54
N GLN A 105 29.36 13.98 29.46
CA GLN A 105 30.25 13.90 30.62
C GLN A 105 30.69 15.31 31.02
#